data_AF-A0A2E0XXI2-F1
#
_entry.id   AF-A0A2E0XXI2-F1
#
_cell.length_a   1.000
_cell.length_b   1.000
_cell.length_c   1.000
_cell.angle_alpha   90.00
_cell.angle_beta   90.00
_cell.angle_gamma   90.00
#
_symmetry.space_group_name_H-M   'P 1'
#
loop_
_entity.id
_entity.type
_entity.pdbx_description
1 polymer ?
#
loop_
_entity_poly.entity_id
_entity_poly.type
_entity_poly.pdbx_seq_one_letter_code
_entity_poly.pdbx_strand_id
1 'polypeptide(L)'
;MGSPLQGVSMELVNSGDQGKTYRLFANLDAGARIDAVYGNSQGDLFIGTANGATLYQNANGGPTSKEINSNFFPFVPSMEW
;
A
#
# COMPACT_ATOMS: atom_id res chain seq x y z
N MET A 1 11.30 -11.71 15.53
CA MET A 1 11.13 -10.61 14.55
C MET A 1 10.41 -9.49 15.28
N GLY A 2 10.95 -8.26 15.24
CA GLY A 2 10.26 -7.08 15.81
C GLY A 2 9.09 -6.63 14.90
N SER A 3 8.22 -5.78 15.41
CA SER A 3 7.19 -5.13 14.59
C SER A 3 7.85 -4.22 13.54
N PRO A 4 7.41 -4.23 12.27
CA PRO A 4 7.90 -3.29 11.25
C PRO A 4 7.33 -1.87 11.43
N LEU A 5 6.42 -1.67 12.38
CA LEU A 5 5.86 -0.34 12.70
C LEU A 5 6.89 0.49 13.47
N GLN A 6 7.35 1.57 12.86
CA GLN A 6 8.24 2.54 13.48
C GLN A 6 7.49 3.54 14.37
N GLY A 7 6.21 3.79 14.05
CA GLY A 7 5.33 4.66 14.84
C GLY A 7 4.25 5.32 13.99
N VAL A 8 3.53 6.26 14.60
CA VAL A 8 2.49 7.06 13.94
C VAL A 8 2.91 8.52 13.94
N SER A 9 2.82 9.18 12.79
CA SER A 9 3.03 10.62 12.65
C SER A 9 1.74 11.30 12.18
N MET A 10 1.63 12.61 12.43
CA MET A 10 0.53 13.42 11.94
C MET A 10 1.01 14.74 11.36
N GLU A 11 0.30 15.23 10.37
CA GLU A 11 0.53 16.49 9.70
C GLU A 11 -0.76 17.33 9.76
N LEU A 12 -0.64 18.60 10.13
CA LEU A 12 -1.75 19.55 10.04
C LEU A 12 -1.96 19.92 8.57
N VAL A 13 -3.10 19.54 7.99
CA VAL A 13 -3.45 19.83 6.59
C VAL A 13 -4.21 21.14 6.46
N ASN A 14 -5.08 21.43 7.43
CA ASN A 14 -5.88 22.65 7.42
C ASN A 14 -6.18 23.11 8.85
N SER A 15 -6.26 24.42 9.06
CA SER A 15 -6.72 25.03 10.30
C SER A 15 -7.68 26.17 9.95
N GLY A 16 -8.92 26.07 10.39
CA GLY A 16 -9.94 27.11 10.20
C GLY A 16 -10.85 27.25 11.41
N ASP A 17 -11.87 28.08 11.28
CA ASP A 17 -12.77 28.43 12.40
C ASP A 17 -13.57 27.22 12.92
N GLN A 18 -13.70 26.16 12.13
CA GLN A 18 -14.37 24.91 12.48
C GLN A 18 -13.42 23.85 13.06
N GLY A 19 -12.14 24.19 13.25
CA GLY A 19 -11.13 23.31 13.80
C GLY A 19 -10.01 22.97 12.83
N LYS A 20 -9.31 21.87 13.14
CA LYS A 20 -8.09 21.45 12.44
C LYS A 20 -8.28 20.10 11.78
N THR A 21 -7.88 20.00 10.52
CA THR A 21 -7.83 18.74 9.77
C THR A 21 -6.40 18.23 9.77
N TYR A 22 -6.22 16.98 10.20
CA TYR A 22 -4.93 16.32 10.23
C TYR A 22 -4.90 15.13 9.27
N ARG A 23 -3.72 14.86 8.71
CA ARG A 23 -3.40 13.62 8.02
C ARG A 23 -2.54 12.77 8.94
N LEU A 24 -2.91 11.51 9.12
CA LEU A 24 -2.19 10.55 9.96
C LEU A 24 -1.46 9.55 9.06
N PHE A 25 -0.25 9.16 9.49
CA PHE A 25 0.58 8.20 8.79
C PHE A 25 1.05 7.11 9.76
N ALA A 26 0.97 5.85 9.33
CA ALA A 26 1.72 4.76 9.94
C ALA A 26 3.07 4.65 9.23
N ASN A 27 4.16 4.84 9.96
CA ASN A 27 5.51 4.75 9.40
C ASN A 27 6.02 3.32 9.58
N LEU A 28 6.38 2.69 8.47
CA LEU A 28 6.84 1.30 8.44
C LEU A 28 8.30 1.24 7.96
N ASP A 29 9.02 0.20 8.38
CA ASP A 29 10.35 -0.11 7.85
C ASP A 29 10.30 -0.29 6.32
N ALA A 30 11.40 0.07 5.66
CA ALA A 30 11.54 -0.18 4.23
C ALA A 30 11.43 -1.69 3.94
N GLY A 31 10.62 -2.06 2.95
CA GLY A 31 10.34 -3.46 2.62
C GLY A 31 9.28 -4.13 3.50
N ALA A 32 8.67 -3.40 4.44
CA ALA A 32 7.53 -3.92 5.18
C ALA A 32 6.37 -4.30 4.24
N ARG A 33 5.76 -5.47 4.50
CA ARG A 33 4.61 -5.96 3.77
C ARG A 33 3.33 -5.46 4.43
N ILE A 34 2.41 -4.96 3.60
CA ILE A 34 1.05 -4.61 4.02
C ILE A 34 0.13 -5.67 3.44
N ASP A 35 -0.50 -6.47 4.31
CA ASP A 35 -1.34 -7.60 3.89
C ASP A 35 -2.76 -7.18 3.50
N ALA A 36 -3.29 -6.14 4.15
CA ALA A 36 -4.64 -5.65 3.92
C ALA A 36 -4.77 -4.15 4.19
N VAL A 37 -5.49 -3.47 3.30
CA VAL A 37 -5.97 -2.10 3.46
C VAL A 37 -7.44 -2.07 3.05
N TYR A 38 -8.25 -1.28 3.74
CA TYR A 38 -9.68 -1.20 3.50
C TYR A 38 -10.17 0.23 3.70
N GLY A 39 -11.03 0.69 2.79
CA GLY A 39 -11.82 1.92 2.90
C GLY A 39 -13.30 1.57 2.92
N ASN A 40 -14.15 2.50 3.35
CA ASN A 40 -15.59 2.31 3.48
C ASN A 40 -16.37 3.49 2.88
N SER A 41 -17.70 3.46 2.96
CA SER A 41 -18.56 4.51 2.41
C SER A 41 -18.38 5.90 3.04
N GLN A 42 -17.65 6.00 4.16
CA GLN A 42 -17.32 7.27 4.82
C GLN A 42 -15.88 7.72 4.55
N GLY A 43 -15.03 6.84 4.02
CA GLY A 43 -13.62 7.11 3.75
C GLY A 43 -13.10 6.19 2.66
N ASP A 44 -13.04 6.74 1.44
CA ASP A 44 -12.53 6.03 0.27
C ASP A 44 -11.06 5.62 0.45
N LEU A 45 -10.71 4.44 -0.07
CA LEU A 45 -9.33 3.97 -0.11
C LEU A 45 -8.64 4.47 -1.38
N PHE A 46 -7.51 5.16 -1.21
CA PHE A 46 -6.62 5.53 -2.30
C PHE A 46 -5.26 4.87 -2.11
N ILE A 47 -4.75 4.24 -3.17
CA ILE A 47 -3.41 3.67 -3.22
C ILE A 47 -2.66 4.40 -4.33
N GLY A 48 -1.50 4.95 -4.02
CA GLY A 48 -0.66 5.67 -4.95
C GLY A 48 0.81 5.45 -4.64
N THR A 49 1.66 5.77 -5.62
CA THR A 49 3.11 5.70 -5.48
C THR A 49 3.70 7.10 -5.33
N ALA A 50 4.81 7.19 -4.61
CA ALA A 50 5.61 8.40 -4.48
C ALA A 50 6.98 8.22 -5.15
N ASN A 51 7.71 9.32 -5.33
CA ASN A 51 9.11 9.33 -5.80
C ASN A 51 9.34 8.59 -7.13
N GLY A 52 8.38 8.66 -8.05
CA GLY A 52 8.47 8.01 -9.37
C GLY A 52 8.29 6.49 -9.36
N ALA A 53 7.90 5.89 -8.24
CA ALA A 53 7.58 4.46 -8.20
C ALA A 53 6.30 4.15 -9.01
N THR A 54 6.14 2.89 -9.40
CA THR A 54 4.98 2.40 -10.17
C THR A 54 4.31 1.24 -9.45
N LEU A 55 3.01 1.05 -9.68
CA LEU A 55 2.33 -0.17 -9.22
C LEU A 55 2.73 -1.30 -10.17
N TYR A 56 3.25 -2.37 -9.59
CA TYR A 56 3.49 -3.58 -10.36
C TYR A 56 2.23 -4.45 -10.43
N GLN A 57 1.90 -4.90 -11.64
CA GLN A 57 1.03 -6.04 -11.87
C GLN A 57 1.58 -6.83 -13.05
N ASN A 58 1.78 -8.13 -12.85
CA ASN A 58 2.22 -9.01 -13.92
C ASN A 58 1.04 -9.34 -14.85
N ALA A 59 1.18 -9.10 -16.16
CA ALA A 59 0.13 -9.38 -17.14
C ALA A 59 -0.27 -10.87 -17.19
N ASN A 60 0.65 -11.79 -16.87
CA ASN A 60 0.39 -13.23 -16.78
C ASN A 60 -0.26 -13.66 -15.45
N GLY A 61 -0.27 -12.77 -14.45
CA GLY A 61 -0.84 -13.03 -13.11
C GLY A 61 -2.29 -12.60 -12.94
N GLY A 62 -2.89 -11.96 -13.96
CA GLY A 62 -4.28 -11.52 -13.92
C GLY A 62 -4.54 -10.34 -12.98
N PRO A 63 -5.80 -9.87 -12.87
CA PRO A 63 -6.16 -8.73 -12.02
C PRO A 63 -6.23 -9.07 -10.52
N THR A 64 -6.14 -10.34 -10.13
CA THR A 64 -6.23 -10.76 -8.72
C THR A 64 -5.20 -11.84 -8.39
N SER A 65 -4.79 -11.92 -7.13
CA SER A 65 -3.82 -12.93 -6.66
C SER A 65 -4.26 -14.38 -6.88
N LYS A 66 -5.55 -14.63 -7.15
CA LYS A 66 -6.08 -15.97 -7.46
C LYS A 66 -5.64 -16.50 -8.82
N GLU A 67 -5.21 -15.64 -9.73
CA GLU A 67 -4.80 -16.01 -11.08
C GLU A 67 -3.28 -16.27 -11.18
N ILE A 68 -2.52 -16.00 -10.10
CA ILE A 68 -1.09 -16.29 -10.01
C ILE A 68 -0.87 -17.79 -9.79
N ASN A 69 -0.15 -18.44 -10.70
CA ASN A 69 0.24 -19.85 -10.61
C ASN A 69 1.75 -20.02 -10.51
N SER A 70 2.24 -20.55 -9.39
CA SER A 70 3.68 -20.74 -9.14
C SER A 70 4.38 -21.67 -10.14
N ASN A 71 3.65 -22.54 -10.85
CA ASN A 71 4.23 -23.39 -11.89
C ASN A 71 4.75 -22.57 -13.10
N PHE A 72 4.35 -21.32 -13.25
CA PHE A 72 4.84 -20.45 -14.31
C PHE A 72 6.11 -19.68 -13.93
N PHE A 73 6.52 -19.64 -12.66
CA PHE A 73 7.71 -18.89 -12.24
C PHE A 73 9.01 -19.28 -12.98
N PRO A 74 9.26 -20.57 -13.32
CA PRO A 74 10.44 -20.92 -14.13
C PRO A 74 10.44 -20.32 -15.55
N PHE A 75 9.27 -19.97 -16.09
CA PHE A 75 9.09 -19.46 -17.45
C PHE A 75 8.79 -17.95 -17.49
N VAL A 76 8.18 -17.43 -16.42
CA VAL A 76 7.87 -16.01 -16.18
C VAL A 76 8.33 -15.65 -14.75
N PRO A 77 9.65 -15.55 -14.48
CA PRO A 77 10.16 -15.28 -13.14
C PRO A 77 9.68 -13.96 -12.57
N SER A 78 9.27 -13.04 -13.46
CA SER A 78 8.71 -11.76 -13.06
C SER A 78 7.41 -11.85 -12.27
N MET A 79 6.72 -12.99 -12.31
CA MET A 79 5.40 -13.15 -11.68
C MET A 79 5.47 -13.44 -10.17
N GLU A 80 6.68 -13.58 -9.61
CA GLU A 80 6.87 -13.79 -8.17
C GLU A 80 6.69 -12.52 -7.34
N TRP A 81 6.63 -11.35 -7.97
CA TRP A 81 6.59 -10.03 -7.33
C TRP A 81 5.36 -9.21 -7.70
#